data_AF-A0A2R6KN74-F1
#
_entry.id   AF-A0A2R6KN74-F1
#
_cell.length_a   1.000
_cell.length_b   1.000
_cell.length_c   1.000
_cell.angle_alpha   90.00
_cell.angle_beta   90.00
_cell.angle_gamma   90.00
#
_symmetry.space_group_name_H-M   'P 1'
#
loop_
_entity.id
_entity.type
_entity.pdbx_description
1 polymer ?
#
loop_
_entity_poly.entity_id
_entity_poly.type
_entity_poly.pdbx_seq_one_letter_code
_entity_poly.pdbx_strand_id
1 'polypeptide(L)'
;MRPVETRRLFREELVFPTTRRTAIEQVGERELDAPNGDGELIATALRACPEREFDTAAGLYAEMMEFLGPAFVGRVGYDDRGGVHEDRIAVSL
;
A
#
# COMPACT_ATOMS: atom_id res chain seq x y z
N MET A 1 -9.71 3.27 -1.27
CA MET A 1 -9.27 1.98 -1.84
C MET A 1 -8.23 1.33 -0.91
N ARG A 2 -8.14 -0.01 -0.81
CA ARG A 2 -7.11 -0.65 0.02
C ARG A 2 -5.70 -0.39 -0.54
N PRO A 3 -4.66 -0.22 0.30
CA PRO A 3 -3.29 0.00 -0.17
C PRO A 3 -2.80 -1.05 -1.16
N VAL A 4 -3.12 -2.33 -0.96
CA VAL A 4 -2.74 -3.43 -1.87
C VAL A 4 -3.25 -3.26 -3.31
N GLU A 5 -4.35 -2.54 -3.50
CA GLU A 5 -4.94 -2.29 -4.83
C GLU A 5 -4.14 -1.23 -5.61
N THR A 6 -3.34 -0.39 -4.94
CA THR A 6 -2.58 0.68 -5.60
C THR A 6 -1.51 0.13 -6.54
N ARG A 7 -0.97 -1.06 -6.29
CA ARG A 7 -0.03 -1.70 -7.21
C ARG A 7 -0.65 -1.91 -8.60
N ARG A 8 -1.92 -2.27 -8.63
CA ARG A 8 -2.68 -2.44 -9.87
C ARG A 8 -2.96 -1.08 -10.50
N LEU A 9 -3.46 -0.12 -9.71
CA LEU A 9 -3.68 1.27 -10.15
C LEU A 9 -2.44 1.87 -10.80
N PHE A 10 -1.27 1.76 -10.17
CA PHE A 10 -0.02 2.30 -10.71
C PHE A 10 0.33 1.67 -12.05
N ARG A 11 0.09 0.37 -12.23
CA ARG A 11 0.36 -0.31 -13.50
C ARG A 11 -0.60 0.13 -14.61
N GLU A 12 -1.86 0.39 -14.28
CA GLU A 12 -2.89 0.75 -15.24
C GLU A 12 -2.83 2.24 -15.62
N GLU A 13 -2.54 3.12 -14.66
CA GLU A 13 -2.67 4.56 -14.83
C GLU A 13 -1.35 5.31 -15.05
N LEU A 14 -0.19 4.69 -14.75
CA LEU A 14 1.11 5.35 -14.90
C LEU A 14 1.94 4.73 -16.02
N VAL A 15 2.70 5.58 -16.70
CA VAL A 15 3.75 5.17 -17.62
C VAL A 15 5.07 5.15 -16.86
N PHE A 16 5.85 4.06 -17.04
CA PHE A 16 7.16 3.90 -16.42
C PHE A 16 8.29 3.99 -17.47
N PRO A 17 9.46 4.56 -17.11
CA PRO A 17 9.79 5.09 -15.79
C PRO A 17 9.00 6.37 -15.43
N THR A 18 8.77 6.59 -14.13
CA THR A 18 8.01 7.75 -13.62
C THR A 18 8.70 8.37 -12.41
N THR A 19 8.34 9.61 -12.10
CA THR A 19 8.82 10.29 -10.88
C THR A 19 7.72 10.33 -9.83
N ARG A 20 8.10 10.52 -8.56
CA ARG A 20 7.15 10.76 -7.46
C ARG A 20 6.20 11.92 -7.78
N ARG A 21 6.69 13.04 -8.32
CA ARG A 21 5.85 14.18 -8.72
C ARG A 21 4.80 13.78 -9.75
N THR A 22 5.22 13.12 -10.82
CA THR A 22 4.32 12.66 -11.89
C THR A 22 3.28 11.67 -11.36
N ALA A 23 3.68 10.75 -10.47
CA ALA A 23 2.73 9.84 -9.84
C ALA A 23 1.70 10.58 -8.96
N ILE A 24 2.13 11.59 -8.18
CA ILE A 24 1.21 12.42 -7.40
C ILE A 24 0.23 13.17 -8.30
N GLU A 25 0.70 13.73 -9.42
CA GLU A 25 -0.16 14.45 -10.36
C GLU A 25 -1.23 13.56 -10.99
N GLN A 26 -0.89 12.30 -11.31
CA GLN A 26 -1.80 11.42 -12.04
C GLN A 26 -2.77 10.64 -11.13
N VAL A 27 -2.29 10.18 -9.96
CA VAL A 27 -3.08 9.29 -9.08
C VAL A 27 -3.18 9.78 -7.64
N GLY A 28 -2.57 10.92 -7.31
CA GLY A 28 -2.46 11.40 -5.93
C GLY A 28 -3.80 11.77 -5.28
N GLU A 29 -4.83 12.10 -6.06
CA GLU A 29 -6.17 12.42 -5.56
C GLU A 29 -6.99 11.20 -5.13
N ARG A 30 -6.46 9.97 -5.33
CA ARG A 30 -7.12 8.75 -4.85
C ARG A 30 -6.88 8.56 -3.36
N GLU A 31 -7.93 8.18 -2.64
CA GLU A 31 -7.89 7.93 -1.19
C GLU A 31 -7.60 6.46 -0.87
N LEU A 32 -6.71 6.24 0.09
CA LEU A 32 -6.34 4.97 0.68
C LEU A 32 -7.18 4.72 1.94
N ASP A 33 -7.83 3.56 2.02
CA ASP A 33 -8.55 3.13 3.21
C ASP A 33 -7.56 2.61 4.24
N ALA A 34 -7.49 3.27 5.40
CA ALA A 34 -6.72 2.76 6.53
C ALA A 34 -7.46 1.58 7.19
N PRO A 35 -6.74 0.51 7.59
CA PRO A 35 -7.33 -0.57 8.39
C PRO A 35 -7.77 -0.08 9.77
N ASN A 36 -7.14 0.98 10.31
CA ASN A 36 -7.48 1.57 11.60
C ASN A 36 -7.47 3.11 11.47
N GLY A 37 -8.63 3.74 11.64
CA GLY A 37 -8.75 5.21 11.60
C GLY A 37 -9.09 5.75 10.22
N ASP A 38 -8.85 7.04 10.03
CA ASP A 38 -9.12 7.73 8.77
C ASP A 38 -8.09 7.38 7.69
N GLY A 39 -8.57 7.29 6.45
CA GLY A 39 -7.73 7.08 5.28
C GLY A 39 -6.81 8.26 4.98
N GLU A 40 -5.95 8.10 3.97
CA GLU A 40 -5.09 9.18 3.47
C GLU A 40 -5.04 9.20 1.95
N LEU A 41 -4.71 10.34 1.35
CA LEU A 41 -4.48 10.41 -0.10
C LEU A 41 -3.20 9.67 -0.48
N ILE A 42 -3.17 9.06 -1.67
CA ILE A 42 -1.93 8.55 -2.27
C ILE A 42 -0.88 9.66 -2.34
N ALA A 43 -1.29 10.91 -2.59
CA ALA A 43 -0.39 12.04 -2.56
C ALA A 43 0.34 12.23 -1.21
N THR A 44 -0.32 11.96 -0.08
CA THR A 44 0.25 12.10 1.25
C THR A 44 1.37 11.08 1.45
N ALA A 45 1.08 9.80 1.20
CA ALA A 45 2.06 8.71 1.28
C ALA A 45 3.25 8.94 0.33
N LEU A 46 2.97 9.30 -0.93
CA LEU A 46 4.03 9.53 -1.91
C LEU A 46 4.90 10.74 -1.56
N ARG A 47 4.36 11.81 -0.96
CA ARG A 47 5.18 12.98 -0.54
C ARG A 47 6.20 12.64 0.53
N ALA A 48 5.94 11.63 1.35
CA ALA A 48 6.90 11.12 2.34
C ALA A 48 8.05 10.32 1.71
N CYS A 49 7.83 9.73 0.52
CA CYS A 49 8.87 9.05 -0.24
C CYS A 49 9.95 10.03 -0.76
N PRO A 50 11.20 9.60 -0.90
CA PRO A 50 12.25 10.42 -1.52
C PRO A 50 11.92 10.78 -2.97
N GLU A 51 12.38 11.95 -3.43
CA GLU A 51 12.26 12.33 -4.83
C GLU A 51 13.23 11.50 -5.68
N ARG A 52 12.69 10.56 -6.46
CA ARG A 52 13.46 9.70 -7.37
C ARG A 52 12.60 9.23 -8.54
N GLU A 53 13.28 8.62 -9.51
CA GLU A 53 12.66 7.86 -10.57
C GLU A 53 12.37 6.43 -10.10
N PHE A 54 11.24 5.89 -10.57
CA PHE A 54 10.80 4.52 -10.35
C PHE A 54 10.63 3.86 -11.71
N ASP A 55 11.34 2.75 -11.92
CA ASP A 55 11.28 1.98 -13.17
C ASP A 55 10.02 1.13 -13.31
N THR A 56 9.34 0.84 -12.20
CA THR A 56 8.19 -0.06 -12.19
C THR A 56 7.13 0.33 -11.17
N ALA A 57 5.88 -0.04 -11.47
CA ALA A 57 4.75 0.06 -10.53
C ALA A 57 5.03 -0.69 -9.21
N ALA A 58 5.74 -1.81 -9.27
CA ALA A 58 6.09 -2.58 -8.08
C ALA A 58 7.10 -1.83 -7.19
N GLY A 59 8.08 -1.16 -7.79
CA GLY A 59 9.04 -0.33 -7.06
C GLY A 59 8.39 0.87 -6.38
N LEU A 60 7.53 1.60 -7.11
CA LEU A 60 6.76 2.71 -6.54
C LEU A 60 5.82 2.25 -5.42
N TYR A 61 5.14 1.11 -5.61
CA TYR A 61 4.28 0.51 -4.59
C TYR A 61 5.04 0.12 -3.32
N ALA A 62 6.20 -0.53 -3.47
CA ALA A 62 7.03 -0.92 -2.33
C ALA A 62 7.45 0.30 -1.53
N GLU A 63 7.98 1.33 -2.20
CA GLU A 63 8.38 2.58 -1.56
C GLU A 63 7.18 3.24 -0.85
N MET A 64 6.02 3.37 -1.51
CA MET A 64 4.82 3.93 -0.88
C MET A 64 4.43 3.19 0.40
N MET A 65 4.46 1.85 0.39
CA MET A 65 4.12 1.03 1.56
C MET A 65 5.08 1.22 2.74
N GLU A 66 6.36 1.53 2.49
CA GLU A 66 7.35 1.82 3.54
C GLU A 66 7.10 3.17 4.22
N PHE A 67 6.45 4.11 3.54
CA PHE A 67 6.19 5.47 4.03
C PHE A 67 4.72 5.74 4.42
N LEU A 68 3.85 4.72 4.43
CA LEU A 68 2.47 4.88 4.90
C LEU A 68 2.42 5.30 6.37
N GLY A 69 1.41 6.11 6.72
CA GLY A 69 1.22 6.59 8.08
C GLY A 69 0.95 5.46 9.10
N PRO A 70 1.04 5.76 10.42
CA PRO A 70 0.84 4.77 11.48
C PRO A 70 -0.56 4.14 11.50
N ALA A 71 -1.56 4.78 10.89
CA ALA A 71 -2.92 4.23 10.70
C ALA A 71 -2.94 2.93 9.86
N PHE A 72 -1.91 2.73 9.03
CA PHE A 72 -1.74 1.57 8.14
C PHE A 72 -0.83 0.49 8.72
N VAL A 73 -0.14 0.78 9.82
CA VAL A 73 0.61 -0.20 10.58
C VAL A 73 -0.39 -1.00 11.40
N GLY A 74 -0.79 -2.16 10.86
CA GLY A 74 -1.57 -3.14 11.61
C GLY A 74 -0.89 -3.43 12.95
N ARG A 75 -1.67 -3.57 14.03
CA ARG A 75 -1.14 -3.92 15.35
C ARG A 75 -0.14 -5.08 15.21
N VAL A 76 1.00 -4.98 15.89
CA VAL A 76 1.96 -6.08 16.09
C VAL A 76 1.17 -7.36 16.35
N GLY A 77 1.16 -8.29 15.39
CA GLY A 77 0.37 -9.52 15.46
C GLY A 77 -0.22 -10.05 14.16
N TYR A 78 -0.11 -9.34 13.03
CA TYR A 78 -0.48 -9.90 11.73
C TYR A 78 0.76 -10.11 10.86
N ASP A 79 1.34 -11.31 10.99
CA ASP A 79 2.36 -11.89 10.13
C ASP A 79 1.64 -12.63 9.01
N ASP A 80 1.65 -12.07 7.79
CA ASP A 80 1.08 -12.71 6.59
C ASP A 80 2.19 -13.15 5.61
N ARG A 81 3.35 -13.52 6.16
CA ARG A 81 4.41 -14.21 5.43
C ARG A 81 4.39 -15.71 5.77
N GLY A 82 3.46 -16.43 5.16
CA GLY A 82 3.56 -17.88 5.00
C GLY A 82 2.60 -18.66 5.89
N GLY A 83 1.75 -19.45 5.25
CA GLY A 83 0.76 -20.25 5.93
C GLY A 83 1.35 -21.37 6.79
N VAL A 84 0.58 -21.74 7.80
CA VAL A 84 0.34 -23.14 8.14
C VAL A 84 -1.15 -23.35 8.37
N HIS A 85 -1.63 -24.34 7.64
CA HIS A 85 -2.94 -24.95 7.67
C HIS A 85 -3.10 -25.76 8.98
N GLU A 86 -4.35 -25.96 9.41
CA GLU A 86 -4.84 -27.02 10.33
C GLU A 86 -4.54 -26.85 11.82
N ASP A 87 -5.36 -27.29 12.77
CA ASP A 87 -6.74 -27.77 12.85
C ASP A 87 -7.05 -27.70 14.35
N ARG A 88 -8.27 -27.28 14.74
CA ARG A 88 -8.77 -27.57 16.09
C ARG A 88 -10.24 -27.96 16.05
N ILE A 89 -10.42 -29.25 15.82
CA ILE A 89 -11.39 -30.15 16.45
C ILE A 89 -12.35 -29.46 17.43
N ALA A 90 -13.62 -29.44 17.05
CA ALA A 90 -14.74 -29.21 17.94
C ALA A 90 -14.91 -30.40 18.90
N VAL A 91 -14.96 -30.13 20.19
CA VAL A 91 -15.59 -31.02 21.18
C VAL A 91 -16.84 -30.31 21.67
N SER A 92 -17.99 -30.83 21.24
CA SER A 92 -19.29 -30.56 21.81
C SER A 92 -19.45 -31.35 23.12
N LEU A 93 -20.05 -30.71 24.11
CA LEU A 93 -20.57 -31.31 25.34
C LEU A 93 -21.83 -32.14 25.07
#